data_AF-A0A923CV53-F1
#
_entry.id   AF-A0A923CV53-F1
#
_cell.length_a   1.000
_cell.length_b   1.000
_cell.length_c   1.000
_cell.angle_alpha   90.00
_cell.angle_beta   90.00
_cell.angle_gamma   90.00
#
_symmetry.space_group_name_H-M   'P 1'
#
loop_
_entity.id
_entity.type
_entity.pdbx_description
1 polymer ?
#
loop_
_entity_poly.entity_id
_entity_poly.type
_entity_poly.pdbx_seq_one_letter_code
_entity_poly.pdbx_strand_id
1 'polypeptide(L)'
;IKAVVDVAHEYNIPIRIGVNAGSLEKDLYEKYGGASAEAMVESALRNISILETLNFTQIKISIKASDVNRTVNAYQLLSKKTDIPLHVGVTEAGGLYSGIVKSSLGIGMILSRGIGDTIRVSLTRDPIEEIRVGYEILKALDIRRRGPEIISCPTCGRCNINLFDIAEKVEKAVMFSTLPIKIAIMGCVVNGPGEAKEADIGIAGGDGIGILFKKGKVIKKFPQEKLVEVLLNAFSEYEKNQTGYKLPQSLE
;
A
#
# COMPACT_ATOMS: atom_id res chain seq x y z
N ILE A 1 -30.49 -1.57 -15.28
CA ILE A 1 -30.19 -1.09 -13.91
C ILE A 1 -31.17 -1.68 -12.90
N LYS A 2 -32.47 -1.39 -12.99
CA LYS A 2 -33.48 -1.91 -12.03
C LYS A 2 -33.37 -3.41 -11.73
N ALA A 3 -33.35 -4.27 -12.74
CA ALA A 3 -33.20 -5.72 -12.53
C ALA A 3 -31.94 -6.12 -11.74
N VAL A 4 -30.82 -5.39 -11.90
CA VAL A 4 -29.59 -5.63 -11.12
C VAL A 4 -29.78 -5.20 -9.66
N VAL A 5 -30.46 -4.07 -9.44
CA VAL A 5 -30.77 -3.55 -8.10
C VAL A 5 -31.72 -4.49 -7.37
N ASP A 6 -32.76 -5.00 -8.05
CA ASP A 6 -33.74 -5.92 -7.45
C ASP A 6 -33.04 -7.19 -6.92
N VAL A 7 -32.16 -7.80 -7.72
CA VAL A 7 -31.35 -8.96 -7.31
C VAL A 7 -30.35 -8.59 -6.22
N ALA A 8 -29.65 -7.46 -6.34
CA ALA A 8 -28.72 -7.02 -5.31
C ALA A 8 -29.42 -6.81 -3.95
N HIS A 9 -30.65 -6.31 -3.98
CA HIS A 9 -31.48 -6.12 -2.80
C HIS A 9 -31.94 -7.46 -2.21
N GLU A 10 -32.43 -8.38 -3.04
CA GLU A 10 -32.86 -9.73 -2.62
C GLU A 10 -31.74 -10.50 -1.91
N TYR A 11 -30.51 -10.39 -2.41
CA TYR A 11 -29.34 -11.10 -1.86
C TYR A 11 -28.49 -10.27 -0.89
N ASN A 12 -28.92 -9.04 -0.56
CA ASN A 12 -28.19 -8.13 0.32
C ASN A 12 -26.73 -7.87 -0.12
N ILE A 13 -26.51 -7.63 -1.41
CA ILE A 13 -25.20 -7.41 -2.01
C ILE A 13 -25.00 -5.91 -2.30
N PRO A 14 -23.95 -5.26 -1.78
CA PRO A 14 -23.70 -3.85 -2.06
C PRO A 14 -23.25 -3.61 -3.51
N ILE A 15 -23.61 -2.45 -4.06
CA ILE A 15 -23.24 -2.05 -5.43
C ILE A 15 -22.15 -0.97 -5.39
N ARG A 16 -21.13 -1.11 -6.25
CA ARG A 16 -20.21 0.01 -6.52
C ARG A 16 -20.59 0.71 -7.82
N ILE A 17 -20.93 2.00 -7.73
CA ILE A 17 -21.02 2.87 -8.90
C ILE A 17 -19.60 3.18 -9.39
N GLY A 18 -19.28 2.79 -10.63
CA GLY A 18 -17.96 2.99 -11.22
C GLY A 18 -18.02 3.92 -12.43
N VAL A 19 -17.58 5.16 -12.27
CA VAL A 19 -17.45 6.13 -13.35
C VAL A 19 -15.99 6.15 -13.81
N ASN A 20 -15.76 5.94 -15.10
CA ASN A 20 -14.44 6.04 -15.71
C ASN A 20 -14.44 7.12 -16.78
N ALA A 21 -13.37 7.90 -16.86
CA ALA A 21 -13.24 8.97 -17.87
C ALA A 21 -13.42 8.46 -19.32
N GLY A 22 -12.97 7.23 -19.61
CA GLY A 22 -13.07 6.63 -20.94
C GLY A 22 -14.47 6.12 -21.32
N SER A 23 -15.41 6.05 -20.38
CA SER A 23 -16.77 5.53 -20.59
C SER A 23 -17.85 6.52 -20.12
N LEU A 24 -17.54 7.81 -20.14
CA LEU A 24 -18.47 8.86 -19.75
C LEU A 24 -19.65 8.94 -20.74
N GLU A 25 -20.84 9.27 -20.23
CA GLU A 25 -22.03 9.47 -21.04
C GLU A 25 -21.82 10.60 -22.08
N LYS A 26 -22.33 10.41 -23.31
CA LYS A 26 -22.09 11.33 -24.43
C LYS A 26 -22.56 12.75 -24.15
N ASP A 27 -23.73 12.90 -23.53
CA ASP A 27 -24.30 14.21 -23.22
C ASP A 27 -23.45 14.98 -22.21
N LEU A 28 -22.85 14.29 -21.22
CA LEU A 28 -21.92 14.89 -20.28
C LEU A 28 -20.59 15.24 -20.94
N TYR A 29 -20.10 14.35 -21.81
CA TYR A 29 -18.88 14.61 -22.56
C TYR A 29 -19.01 15.86 -23.43
N GLU A 30 -20.13 16.01 -24.16
CA GLU A 30 -20.41 17.17 -25.00
C GLU A 30 -20.62 18.44 -24.16
N LYS A 31 -21.41 18.37 -23.09
CA LYS A 31 -21.69 19.51 -22.18
C LYS A 31 -20.42 20.13 -21.60
N TYR A 32 -19.43 19.30 -21.24
CA TYR A 32 -18.20 19.74 -20.60
C TYR A 32 -17.00 19.86 -21.57
N GLY A 33 -17.20 19.57 -22.86
CA GLY A 33 -16.13 19.59 -23.87
C GLY A 33 -15.06 18.52 -23.65
N GLY A 34 -15.40 17.43 -22.95
CA GLY A 34 -14.51 16.33 -22.63
C GLY A 34 -14.82 15.68 -21.27
N ALA A 35 -14.05 14.64 -20.94
CA ALA A 35 -14.14 13.97 -19.64
C ALA A 35 -13.42 14.77 -18.54
N SER A 36 -13.92 15.97 -18.21
CA SER A 36 -13.41 16.79 -17.09
C SER A 36 -13.73 16.16 -15.73
N ALA A 37 -13.10 16.67 -14.67
CA ALA A 37 -13.41 16.23 -13.30
C ALA A 37 -14.88 16.49 -12.94
N GLU A 38 -15.41 17.64 -13.33
CA GLU A 38 -16.80 18.05 -13.13
C GLU A 38 -17.76 17.12 -13.87
N ALA A 39 -17.44 16.76 -15.12
CA ALA A 39 -18.26 15.84 -15.91
C ALA A 39 -18.35 14.45 -15.26
N MET A 40 -17.22 13.94 -14.75
CA MET A 40 -17.16 12.67 -14.02
C MET A 40 -17.95 12.72 -12.70
N VAL A 41 -17.89 13.85 -11.97
CA VAL A 41 -18.67 14.04 -10.74
C VAL A 41 -20.16 14.11 -11.04
N GLU A 42 -20.57 14.81 -12.10
CA GLU A 42 -21.98 14.85 -12.51
C GLU A 42 -22.50 13.46 -12.89
N SER A 43 -21.71 12.67 -13.63
CA SER A 43 -22.04 11.27 -13.93
C SER A 43 -22.21 10.45 -12.66
N ALA A 44 -21.32 10.60 -11.68
CA ALA A 44 -21.42 9.89 -10.41
C ALA A 44 -22.72 10.25 -9.66
N LEU A 45 -23.03 11.54 -9.52
CA LEU A 45 -24.25 12.01 -8.84
C LEU A 45 -25.53 11.59 -9.58
N ARG A 46 -25.51 11.60 -10.91
CA ARG A 46 -26.62 11.08 -11.73
C ARG A 46 -26.88 9.60 -11.44
N ASN A 47 -25.82 8.79 -11.38
CA ASN A 47 -25.94 7.36 -11.09
C ASN A 47 -26.35 7.08 -9.64
N ILE A 48 -25.91 7.90 -8.67
CA ILE A 48 -26.40 7.84 -7.28
C ILE A 48 -27.90 8.06 -7.25
N SER A 49 -28.38 9.14 -7.89
CA SER A 49 -29.80 9.49 -7.91
C SER A 49 -30.65 8.36 -8.51
N ILE A 50 -30.18 7.69 -9.57
CA ILE A 50 -30.89 6.51 -10.12
C ILE A 50 -31.07 5.43 -9.06
N LEU A 51 -30.03 5.07 -8.29
CA LEU A 51 -30.14 4.05 -7.24
C LEU A 51 -31.02 4.51 -6.07
N GLU A 52 -30.99 5.80 -5.73
CA GLU A 52 -31.88 6.39 -4.72
C GLU A 52 -33.35 6.31 -5.15
N THR A 53 -33.69 6.57 -6.42
CA THR A 53 -35.08 6.42 -6.91
C THR A 53 -35.58 4.97 -6.87
N LEU A 54 -34.66 4.02 -6.78
CA LEU A 54 -34.94 2.60 -6.60
C LEU A 54 -34.86 2.16 -5.12
N ASN A 55 -34.75 3.11 -4.18
CA ASN A 55 -34.61 2.89 -2.74
C ASN A 55 -33.39 2.01 -2.35
N PHE A 56 -32.30 2.08 -3.11
CA PHE A 56 -31.11 1.28 -2.88
C PHE A 56 -29.94 2.12 -2.37
N THR A 57 -29.56 1.94 -1.10
CA THR A 57 -28.56 2.77 -0.41
C THR A 57 -27.25 2.05 -0.06
N GLN A 58 -27.18 0.73 -0.25
CA GLN A 58 -25.97 -0.06 0.02
C GLN A 58 -24.93 0.11 -1.08
N ILE A 59 -24.39 1.33 -1.19
CA ILE A 59 -23.57 1.75 -2.31
C ILE A 59 -22.22 2.31 -1.88
N LYS A 60 -21.25 2.20 -2.79
CA LYS A 60 -19.97 2.93 -2.75
C LYS A 60 -19.63 3.44 -4.14
N ILE A 61 -18.78 4.45 -4.25
CA ILE A 61 -18.51 5.13 -5.52
C ILE A 61 -17.02 5.09 -5.86
N SER A 62 -16.71 4.93 -7.13
CA SER A 62 -15.37 5.22 -7.66
C SER A 62 -15.48 6.07 -8.91
N ILE A 63 -14.61 7.07 -9.01
CA ILE A 63 -14.47 7.97 -10.16
C ILE A 63 -12.99 7.95 -10.57
N LYS A 64 -12.67 7.30 -11.70
CA LYS A 64 -11.26 7.06 -12.08
C LYS A 64 -10.95 7.63 -13.45
N ALA A 65 -9.79 8.27 -13.56
CA ALA A 65 -9.19 8.65 -14.83
C ALA A 65 -7.78 8.06 -14.92
N SER A 66 -7.23 8.04 -16.14
CA SER A 66 -5.83 7.68 -16.35
C SER A 66 -4.89 8.84 -16.00
N ASP A 67 -5.35 10.08 -15.93
CA ASP A 67 -4.54 11.21 -15.44
C ASP A 67 -4.67 11.38 -13.91
N VAL A 68 -3.53 11.61 -13.25
CA VAL A 68 -3.46 11.74 -11.79
C VAL A 68 -4.18 13.00 -11.31
N ASN A 69 -3.88 14.15 -11.92
CA ASN A 69 -4.45 15.43 -11.50
C ASN A 69 -5.97 15.45 -11.62
N ARG A 70 -6.49 14.95 -12.75
CA ARG A 70 -7.93 14.82 -12.98
C ARG A 70 -8.58 13.89 -11.96
N THR A 71 -7.96 12.74 -11.68
CA THR A 71 -8.47 11.79 -10.67
C THR A 71 -8.55 12.45 -9.29
N VAL A 72 -7.47 13.10 -8.86
CA VAL A 72 -7.41 13.79 -7.57
C VAL A 72 -8.48 14.89 -7.49
N ASN A 73 -8.60 15.73 -8.51
CA ASN A 73 -9.59 16.81 -8.55
C ASN A 73 -11.01 16.27 -8.52
N ALA A 74 -11.31 15.18 -9.23
CA ALA A 74 -12.63 14.57 -9.24
C ALA A 74 -13.00 14.04 -7.84
N TYR A 75 -12.10 13.34 -7.13
CA TYR A 75 -12.36 12.88 -5.76
C TYR A 75 -12.52 14.03 -4.75
N GLN A 76 -11.75 15.10 -4.89
CA GLN A 76 -11.91 16.31 -4.06
C GLN A 76 -13.25 17.01 -4.30
N LEU A 77 -13.71 17.06 -5.55
CA LEU A 77 -15.02 17.63 -5.88
C LEU A 77 -16.17 16.75 -5.40
N LEU A 78 -16.06 15.43 -5.57
CA LEU A 78 -17.08 14.48 -5.15
C LEU A 78 -17.25 14.44 -3.62
N SER A 79 -16.14 14.40 -2.87
CA SER A 79 -16.16 14.37 -1.40
C SER A 79 -16.82 15.59 -0.75
N LYS A 80 -16.95 16.71 -1.47
CA LYS A 80 -17.69 17.89 -1.01
C LYS A 80 -19.20 17.81 -1.25
N LYS A 81 -19.66 16.79 -1.97
CA LYS A 81 -21.06 16.65 -2.44
C LYS A 81 -21.76 15.41 -1.89
N THR A 82 -21.03 14.46 -1.31
CA THR A 82 -21.59 13.23 -0.74
C THR A 82 -20.66 12.62 0.29
N ASP A 83 -21.25 11.94 1.27
CA ASP A 83 -20.56 11.17 2.31
C ASP A 83 -20.57 9.65 2.01
N ILE A 84 -21.03 9.24 0.82
CA ILE A 84 -21.02 7.83 0.40
C ILE A 84 -19.57 7.31 0.32
N PRO A 85 -19.27 6.08 0.79
CA PRO A 85 -17.91 5.54 0.77
C PRO A 85 -17.26 5.55 -0.62
N LEU A 86 -16.00 5.92 -0.66
CA LEU A 86 -15.21 6.13 -1.87
C LEU A 86 -14.17 5.02 -2.05
N HIS A 87 -14.24 4.35 -3.20
CA HIS A 87 -13.24 3.40 -3.66
C HIS A 87 -12.21 4.07 -4.56
N VAL A 88 -11.08 4.42 -3.96
CA VAL A 88 -9.99 5.19 -4.59
C VAL A 88 -9.08 4.29 -5.41
N GLY A 89 -8.60 4.82 -6.52
CA GLY A 89 -7.58 4.18 -7.35
C GLY A 89 -7.34 4.98 -8.63
N VAL A 90 -6.20 4.74 -9.26
CA VAL A 90 -5.88 5.27 -10.60
C VAL A 90 -6.02 4.13 -11.59
N THR A 91 -6.72 4.36 -12.71
CA THR A 91 -6.81 3.34 -13.76
C THR A 91 -5.63 3.43 -14.71
N GLU A 92 -5.31 2.34 -15.41
CA GLU A 92 -4.27 2.31 -16.45
C GLU A 92 -2.93 2.89 -15.94
N ALA A 93 -2.47 2.42 -14.78
CA ALA A 93 -1.27 2.98 -14.17
C ALA A 93 0.01 2.60 -14.94
N GLY A 94 -0.02 1.45 -15.64
CA GLY A 94 1.07 0.95 -16.49
C GLY A 94 1.77 -0.27 -15.88
N GLY A 95 3.00 -0.52 -16.34
CA GLY A 95 3.87 -1.56 -15.79
C GLY A 95 4.35 -1.25 -14.38
N LEU A 96 5.34 -1.99 -13.87
CA LEU A 96 5.73 -1.93 -12.45
C LEU A 96 6.12 -0.51 -12.00
N TYR A 97 7.18 0.09 -12.54
CA TYR A 97 7.69 1.37 -12.03
C TYR A 97 6.74 2.54 -12.29
N SER A 98 6.28 2.71 -13.53
CA SER A 98 5.34 3.80 -13.87
C SER A 98 4.02 3.65 -13.10
N GLY A 99 3.51 2.42 -12.99
CA GLY A 99 2.29 2.11 -12.25
C GLY A 99 2.42 2.35 -10.75
N ILE A 100 3.55 1.99 -10.13
CA ILE A 100 3.84 2.29 -8.72
C ILE A 100 3.87 3.80 -8.48
N VAL A 101 4.65 4.55 -9.27
CA VAL A 101 4.79 6.01 -9.11
C VAL A 101 3.43 6.68 -9.25
N LYS A 102 2.71 6.36 -10.33
CA LYS A 102 1.43 6.98 -10.66
C LYS A 102 0.34 6.65 -9.64
N SER A 103 0.28 5.39 -9.19
CA SER A 103 -0.67 4.98 -8.16
C SER A 103 -0.34 5.60 -6.80
N SER A 104 0.94 5.66 -6.42
CA SER A 104 1.38 6.26 -5.16
C SER A 104 1.06 7.75 -5.10
N LEU A 105 1.30 8.49 -6.20
CA LEU A 105 0.92 9.90 -6.28
C LEU A 105 -0.60 10.08 -6.25
N GLY A 106 -1.35 9.39 -7.11
CA GLY A 106 -2.80 9.58 -7.19
C GLY A 106 -3.53 9.16 -5.93
N ILE A 107 -3.31 7.93 -5.45
CA ILE A 107 -3.93 7.43 -4.22
C ILE A 107 -3.42 8.25 -3.02
N GLY A 108 -2.11 8.50 -2.95
CA GLY A 108 -1.53 9.20 -1.82
C GLY A 108 -2.04 10.63 -1.66
N MET A 109 -2.18 11.38 -2.75
CA MET A 109 -2.74 12.74 -2.73
C MET A 109 -4.21 12.76 -2.31
N ILE A 110 -4.99 11.73 -2.62
CA ILE A 110 -6.40 11.63 -2.22
C ILE A 110 -6.48 11.28 -0.73
N LEU A 111 -5.79 10.22 -0.30
CA LEU A 111 -5.82 9.73 1.08
C LEU A 111 -5.24 10.73 2.09
N SER A 112 -4.16 11.45 1.76
CA SER A 112 -3.56 12.48 2.62
C SER A 112 -4.51 13.65 2.95
N ARG A 113 -5.63 13.76 2.23
CA ARG A 113 -6.69 14.75 2.49
C ARG A 113 -7.87 14.16 3.28
N GLY A 114 -7.74 12.94 3.79
CA GLY A 114 -8.81 12.23 4.49
C GLY A 114 -9.93 11.72 3.57
N ILE A 115 -9.66 11.58 2.27
CA ILE A 115 -10.66 11.14 1.29
C ILE A 115 -10.37 9.68 0.91
N GLY A 116 -11.34 8.78 1.05
CA GLY A 116 -11.24 7.39 0.60
C GLY A 116 -11.38 6.35 1.69
N ASP A 117 -12.15 5.30 1.42
CA ASP A 117 -12.54 4.26 2.39
C ASP A 117 -11.95 2.89 2.02
N THR A 118 -11.67 2.70 0.73
CA THR A 118 -11.01 1.51 0.19
C THR A 118 -10.18 1.89 -1.01
N ILE A 119 -9.04 1.22 -1.21
CA ILE A 119 -8.14 1.48 -2.33
C ILE A 119 -8.00 0.28 -3.24
N ARG A 120 -7.62 0.53 -4.50
CA ARG A 120 -7.03 -0.46 -5.39
C ARG A 120 -5.92 0.19 -6.22
N VAL A 121 -4.74 -0.42 -6.17
CA VAL A 121 -3.64 -0.18 -7.11
C VAL A 121 -3.93 -0.99 -8.37
N SER A 122 -3.65 -0.47 -9.57
CA SER A 122 -3.94 -1.16 -10.84
C SER A 122 -2.69 -1.23 -11.70
N LEU A 123 -1.96 -2.34 -11.60
CA LEU A 123 -0.69 -2.58 -12.28
C LEU A 123 -0.87 -3.62 -13.38
N THR A 124 -0.11 -3.51 -14.47
CA THR A 124 0.03 -4.60 -15.45
C THR A 124 1.03 -5.65 -14.95
N ARG A 125 0.76 -6.24 -13.78
CA ARG A 125 1.60 -7.22 -13.08
C ARG A 125 0.73 -8.20 -12.27
N ASP A 126 1.37 -9.16 -11.61
CA ASP A 126 0.70 -10.07 -10.69
C ASP A 126 -0.11 -9.28 -9.64
N PRO A 127 -1.39 -9.65 -9.37
CA PRO A 127 -2.21 -8.98 -8.36
C PRO A 127 -1.58 -8.91 -6.96
N ILE A 128 -0.67 -9.83 -6.61
CA ILE A 128 0.08 -9.79 -5.36
C ILE A 128 0.90 -8.49 -5.26
N GLU A 129 1.47 -8.01 -6.37
CA GLU A 129 2.21 -6.74 -6.40
C GLU A 129 1.27 -5.54 -6.19
N GLU A 130 0.03 -5.58 -6.71
CA GLU A 130 -0.97 -4.54 -6.43
C GLU A 130 -1.27 -4.43 -4.92
N ILE A 131 -1.39 -5.58 -4.25
CA ILE A 131 -1.65 -5.66 -2.80
C ILE A 131 -0.48 -5.09 -2.01
N ARG A 132 0.76 -5.47 -2.35
CA ARG A 132 1.97 -4.96 -1.68
C ARG A 132 2.07 -3.45 -1.81
N VAL A 133 1.96 -2.92 -3.02
CA VAL A 133 2.03 -1.48 -3.28
C VAL A 133 0.92 -0.74 -2.54
N GLY A 134 -0.29 -1.32 -2.48
CA GLY A 134 -1.40 -0.74 -1.72
C GLY A 134 -1.07 -0.59 -0.23
N TYR A 135 -0.49 -1.62 0.39
CA TYR A 135 -0.07 -1.55 1.78
C TYR A 135 1.13 -0.62 2.00
N GLU A 136 2.08 -0.54 1.07
CA GLU A 136 3.18 0.43 1.17
C GLU A 136 2.68 1.88 1.11
N ILE A 137 1.70 2.19 0.26
CA ILE A 137 1.07 3.53 0.22
C ILE A 137 0.40 3.85 1.56
N LEU A 138 -0.37 2.90 2.12
CA LEU A 138 -1.05 3.09 3.41
C LEU A 138 -0.06 3.23 4.57
N LYS A 139 1.06 2.51 4.52
CA LYS A 139 2.14 2.56 5.51
C LYS A 139 2.88 3.90 5.46
N ALA A 140 3.21 4.37 4.26
CA ALA A 140 3.89 5.66 4.04
C ALA A 140 3.06 6.86 4.52
N LEU A 141 1.73 6.76 4.50
CA LEU A 141 0.81 7.78 5.02
C LEU A 141 0.42 7.57 6.50
N ASP A 142 0.97 6.54 7.15
CA ASP A 142 0.62 6.13 8.51
C ASP A 142 -0.88 5.85 8.75
N ILE A 143 -1.60 5.43 7.71
CA ILE A 143 -3.03 5.12 7.78
C ILE A 143 -3.25 3.68 8.26
N ARG A 144 -2.46 2.73 7.74
CA ARG A 144 -2.48 1.32 8.13
C ARG A 144 -1.10 0.71 8.00
N ARG A 145 -0.65 -0.01 9.03
CA ARG A 145 0.59 -0.79 9.01
C ARG A 145 0.24 -2.28 8.97
N ARG A 146 0.65 -2.98 7.93
CA ARG A 146 0.54 -4.44 7.80
C ARG A 146 1.85 -4.98 7.27
N GLY A 147 2.34 -6.03 7.92
CA GLY A 147 3.59 -6.66 7.56
C GLY A 147 4.82 -5.80 7.88
N PRO A 148 6.02 -6.35 7.61
CA PRO A 148 7.25 -5.68 7.93
C PRO A 148 7.49 -4.40 7.11
N GLU A 149 8.17 -3.44 7.73
CA GLU A 149 8.71 -2.24 7.10
C GLU A 149 10.23 -2.36 7.09
N ILE A 150 10.82 -2.51 5.91
CA ILE A 150 12.27 -2.63 5.78
C ILE A 150 12.84 -1.25 5.52
N ILE A 151 13.72 -0.81 6.41
CA ILE A 151 14.46 0.44 6.31
C ILE A 151 15.91 0.08 6.00
N SER A 152 16.42 0.55 4.87
CA SER A 152 17.81 0.36 4.48
C SER A 152 18.50 1.70 4.25
N CYS A 153 19.80 1.76 4.55
CA CYS A 153 20.58 2.95 4.21
C CYS A 153 20.80 3.02 2.69
N PRO A 154 20.84 4.21 2.09
CA PRO A 154 21.44 4.36 0.77
C PRO A 154 22.90 3.89 0.85
N THR A 155 23.33 3.03 -0.09
CA THR A 155 24.74 2.61 -0.13
C THR A 155 25.65 3.84 -0.27
N CYS A 156 26.80 3.81 0.39
CA CYS A 156 27.78 4.89 0.36
C CYS A 156 29.20 4.31 0.43
N GLY A 157 30.24 5.16 0.42
CA GLY A 157 31.65 4.72 0.51
C GLY A 157 32.02 3.99 1.81
N ARG A 158 31.11 3.88 2.78
CA ARG A 158 31.28 3.10 4.02
C ARG A 158 30.61 1.73 3.96
N CYS A 159 29.91 1.41 2.87
CA CYS A 159 29.19 0.15 2.73
C CYS A 159 30.17 -0.98 2.39
N ASN A 160 30.49 -1.80 3.39
CA ASN A 160 31.46 -2.90 3.26
C ASN A 160 30.78 -4.28 3.17
N ILE A 161 29.50 -4.30 2.80
CA ILE A 161 28.70 -5.51 2.60
C ILE A 161 27.91 -5.41 1.30
N ASN A 162 27.51 -6.56 0.74
CA ASN A 162 26.53 -6.59 -0.34
C ASN A 162 25.12 -6.34 0.22
N LEU A 163 24.79 -5.06 0.41
CA LEU A 163 23.54 -4.63 1.02
C LEU A 163 22.33 -5.02 0.16
N PHE A 164 22.46 -4.98 -1.16
CA PHE A 164 21.37 -5.33 -2.10
C PHE A 164 20.93 -6.78 -1.93
N ASP A 165 21.88 -7.73 -1.94
CA ASP A 165 21.58 -9.15 -1.76
C ASP A 165 20.96 -9.45 -0.39
N ILE A 166 21.43 -8.76 0.66
CA ILE A 166 20.91 -8.92 2.02
C ILE A 166 19.48 -8.42 2.09
N ALA A 167 19.23 -7.21 1.57
CA ALA A 167 17.89 -6.62 1.55
C ALA A 167 16.89 -7.50 0.78
N GLU A 168 17.26 -7.95 -0.42
CA GLU A 168 16.40 -8.81 -1.24
C GLU A 168 16.06 -10.15 -0.55
N LYS A 169 17.05 -10.79 0.08
CA LYS A 169 16.84 -12.03 0.83
C LYS A 169 15.88 -11.83 2.01
N VAL A 170 16.05 -10.73 2.73
CA VAL A 170 15.18 -10.40 3.88
C VAL A 170 13.78 -10.05 3.42
N GLU A 171 13.63 -9.21 2.40
CA GLU A 171 12.35 -8.85 1.79
C GLU A 171 11.56 -10.10 1.38
N LYS A 172 12.18 -11.03 0.65
CA LYS A 172 11.55 -12.30 0.24
C LYS A 172 11.13 -13.17 1.42
N ALA A 173 11.96 -13.26 2.46
CA ALA A 173 11.70 -14.12 3.61
C ALA A 173 10.53 -13.62 4.48
N VAL A 174 10.36 -12.30 4.61
CA VAL A 174 9.37 -11.71 5.51
C VAL A 174 8.09 -11.22 4.80
N MET A 175 8.07 -11.31 3.47
CA MET A 175 7.04 -10.83 2.55
C MET A 175 5.60 -11.22 2.91
N PHE A 176 5.39 -12.43 3.43
CA PHE A 176 4.05 -12.95 3.75
C PHE A 176 3.65 -12.72 5.21
N SER A 177 4.57 -12.25 6.05
CA SER A 177 4.22 -11.94 7.43
C SER A 177 3.31 -10.71 7.46
N THR A 178 2.33 -10.76 8.36
CA THR A 178 1.42 -9.64 8.61
C THR A 178 1.85 -8.81 9.81
N LEU A 179 2.93 -9.21 10.48
CA LEU A 179 3.44 -8.58 11.69
C LEU A 179 3.94 -7.15 11.39
N PRO A 180 3.35 -6.12 12.01
CA PRO A 180 3.81 -4.75 11.84
C PRO A 180 5.09 -4.52 12.64
N ILE A 181 6.24 -4.71 12.00
CA ILE A 181 7.57 -4.55 12.62
C ILE A 181 8.49 -3.74 11.69
N LYS A 182 9.30 -2.84 12.26
CA LYS A 182 10.35 -2.12 11.54
C LYS A 182 11.67 -2.88 11.61
N ILE A 183 12.20 -3.25 10.45
CA ILE A 183 13.42 -4.02 10.27
C ILE A 183 14.46 -3.12 9.59
N ALA A 184 15.60 -2.91 10.25
CA ALA A 184 16.68 -2.12 9.68
C ALA A 184 17.81 -2.97 9.08
N ILE A 185 18.29 -2.61 7.88
CA ILE A 185 19.41 -3.26 7.20
C ILE A 185 20.43 -2.19 6.81
N MET A 186 21.57 -2.16 7.49
CA MET A 186 22.54 -1.07 7.40
C MET A 186 23.88 -1.56 6.84
N GLY A 187 24.46 -0.77 5.94
CA GLY A 187 25.71 -1.11 5.24
C GLY A 187 27.00 -0.92 6.04
N CYS A 188 26.93 -0.26 7.21
CA CYS A 188 28.09 -0.03 8.07
C CYS A 188 27.72 -0.11 9.57
N VAL A 189 28.64 -0.65 10.38
CA VAL A 189 28.46 -0.76 11.84
C VAL A 189 28.60 0.58 12.57
N VAL A 190 29.18 1.61 11.92
CA VAL A 190 29.52 2.89 12.54
C VAL A 190 28.27 3.74 12.78
N ASN A 191 27.54 4.07 11.72
CA ASN A 191 26.35 4.91 11.83
C ASN A 191 25.05 4.09 11.84
N GLY A 192 25.07 2.85 11.34
CA GLY A 192 23.87 2.03 11.12
C GLY A 192 22.93 1.96 12.33
N PRO A 193 23.38 1.56 13.53
CA PRO A 193 22.52 1.50 14.71
C PRO A 193 21.97 2.86 15.14
N GLY A 194 22.72 3.94 14.90
CA GLY A 194 22.33 5.30 15.25
C GLY A 194 21.30 5.92 14.29
N GLU A 195 21.43 5.62 12.99
CA GLU A 195 20.52 6.03 11.93
C GLU A 195 19.17 5.29 12.01
N ALA A 196 19.17 4.08 12.60
CA ALA A 196 18.02 3.19 12.62
C ALA A 196 17.43 2.95 14.03
N LYS A 197 17.44 3.98 14.89
CA LYS A 197 16.91 3.88 16.27
C LYS A 197 15.42 3.57 16.34
N GLU A 198 14.67 4.00 15.33
CA GLU A 198 13.24 3.77 15.18
C GLU A 198 12.88 2.34 14.76
N ALA A 199 13.88 1.52 14.39
CA ALA A 199 13.65 0.12 14.04
C ALA A 199 13.55 -0.77 15.28
N ASP A 200 12.60 -1.70 15.27
CA ASP A 200 12.39 -2.67 16.34
C ASP A 200 13.58 -3.63 16.43
N ILE A 201 14.02 -4.12 15.27
CA ILE A 201 15.20 -4.96 15.10
C ILE A 201 15.99 -4.48 13.89
N GLY A 202 17.30 -4.72 13.88
CA GLY A 202 18.10 -4.42 12.71
C GLY A 202 19.48 -5.04 12.75
N ILE A 203 20.11 -5.09 11.58
CA ILE A 203 21.47 -5.56 11.40
C ILE A 203 22.34 -4.49 10.75
N ALA A 204 23.63 -4.52 11.08
CA ALA A 204 24.65 -3.80 10.34
C ALA A 204 25.88 -4.67 10.15
N GLY A 205 26.58 -4.51 9.04
CA GLY A 205 27.78 -5.27 8.73
C GLY A 205 28.93 -4.39 8.25
N GLY A 206 30.16 -4.91 8.37
CA GLY A 206 31.37 -4.29 7.83
C GLY A 206 32.62 -4.91 8.44
N ASP A 207 33.70 -4.95 7.66
CA ASP A 207 35.03 -5.40 8.10
C ASP A 207 35.03 -6.79 8.76
N GLY A 208 34.20 -7.71 8.24
CA GLY A 208 34.09 -9.09 8.74
C GLY A 208 33.22 -9.24 9.99
N ILE A 209 32.64 -8.15 10.50
CA ILE A 209 31.80 -8.14 11.69
C ILE A 209 30.34 -7.80 11.30
N GLY A 210 29.41 -8.59 11.82
CA GLY A 210 27.98 -8.30 11.85
C GLY A 210 27.52 -7.94 13.26
N ILE A 211 26.56 -7.03 13.35
CA ILE A 211 25.89 -6.67 14.61
C ILE A 211 24.38 -6.77 14.46
N LEU A 212 23.72 -7.25 15.51
CA LEU A 212 22.27 -7.20 15.69
C LEU A 212 22.00 -6.12 16.72
N PHE A 213 21.10 -5.21 16.40
CA PHE A 213 20.63 -4.18 17.31
C PHE A 213 19.11 -4.20 17.42
N LYS A 214 18.61 -3.72 18.56
CA LYS A 214 17.18 -3.52 18.83
C LYS A 214 17.00 -2.11 19.38
N LYS A 215 16.13 -1.29 18.76
CA LYS A 215 15.92 0.11 19.14
C LYS A 215 17.23 0.90 19.30
N GLY A 216 18.14 0.74 18.33
CA GLY A 216 19.47 1.36 18.30
C GLY A 216 20.51 0.83 19.30
N LYS A 217 20.17 -0.15 20.16
CA LYS A 217 21.13 -0.77 21.10
C LYS A 217 21.68 -2.06 20.53
N VAL A 218 23.01 -2.19 20.47
CA VAL A 218 23.69 -3.42 20.02
C VAL A 218 23.44 -4.54 21.03
N ILE A 219 22.85 -5.63 20.56
CA ILE A 219 22.51 -6.82 21.36
C ILE A 219 23.59 -7.88 21.23
N LYS A 220 24.11 -8.09 20.02
CA LYS A 220 25.06 -9.16 19.73
C LYS A 220 25.99 -8.78 18.57
N LYS A 221 27.23 -9.26 18.63
CA LYS A 221 28.19 -9.28 17.53
C LYS A 221 28.39 -10.72 17.03
N PHE A 222 28.62 -10.88 15.73
CA PHE A 222 28.78 -12.19 15.08
C PHE A 222 29.56 -12.04 13.76
N PRO A 223 30.03 -13.13 13.14
CA PRO A 223 30.67 -13.06 11.83
C PRO A 223 29.72 -12.52 10.74
N GLN A 224 30.22 -11.63 9.88
CA GLN A 224 29.42 -10.91 8.87
C GLN A 224 28.59 -11.83 7.96
N GLU A 225 29.04 -13.05 7.71
CA GLU A 225 28.37 -14.03 6.84
C GLU A 225 27.01 -14.46 7.39
N LYS A 226 26.78 -14.29 8.71
CA LYS A 226 25.55 -14.69 9.39
C LYS A 226 24.48 -13.59 9.48
N LEU A 227 24.65 -12.46 8.82
CA LEU A 227 23.73 -11.31 8.89
C LEU A 227 22.27 -11.68 8.64
N VAL A 228 21.98 -12.34 7.51
CA VAL A 228 20.61 -12.74 7.14
C VAL A 228 20.06 -13.76 8.13
N GLU A 229 20.84 -14.80 8.45
CA GLU A 229 20.45 -15.86 9.39
C GLU A 229 20.07 -15.27 10.76
N VAL A 230 20.92 -14.42 11.33
CA VAL A 230 20.69 -13.81 12.64
C VAL A 230 19.47 -12.89 12.64
N LEU A 231 19.27 -12.12 11.57
CA LEU A 231 18.10 -11.25 11.47
C LEU A 231 16.80 -12.05 11.39
N LEU A 232 16.75 -13.10 10.56
CA LEU A 232 15.56 -13.94 10.42
C LEU A 232 15.24 -14.68 11.71
N ASN A 233 16.25 -15.18 12.43
CA ASN A 233 16.05 -15.77 13.75
C ASN A 233 15.47 -14.75 14.75
N ALA A 234 16.01 -13.53 14.79
CA ALA A 234 15.50 -12.45 15.65
C ALA A 234 14.07 -12.04 15.27
N PHE A 235 13.74 -12.04 13.98
CA PHE A 235 12.38 -11.79 13.48
C PHE A 235 11.42 -12.90 13.91
N SER A 236 11.77 -14.18 13.73
CA SER A 236 10.93 -15.30 14.16
C SER A 236 10.73 -15.35 15.68
N GLU A 237 11.73 -14.98 16.48
CA GLU A 237 11.57 -14.81 17.93
C GLU A 237 10.58 -13.68 18.25
N TYR A 238 10.69 -12.56 17.55
CA TYR A 238 9.78 -11.42 17.73
C TYR A 238 8.34 -11.79 17.38
N GLU A 239 8.15 -12.52 16.28
CA GLU A 239 6.84 -13.01 15.81
C GLU A 239 6.19 -13.96 16.83
N LYS A 240 6.95 -14.92 17.39
CA LYS A 240 6.44 -15.84 18.44
C LYS A 240 6.01 -15.09 19.70
N ASN A 241 6.80 -14.10 20.12
CA ASN A 241 6.52 -13.33 21.32
C ASN A 241 5.26 -12.44 21.17
N GLN A 242 4.96 -11.98 19.95
CA GLN A 242 3.79 -11.15 19.64
C GLN A 242 2.51 -11.98 19.42
N THR A 243 2.64 -13.19 18.87
CA THR A 243 1.50 -14.05 18.52
C THR A 243 1.09 -15.02 19.64
N GLY A 244 1.89 -15.13 20.71
CA GLY A 244 1.71 -16.16 21.74
C GLY A 244 1.95 -17.59 21.23
N TYR A 245 2.48 -17.73 20.01
CA TYR A 245 2.62 -19.01 19.32
C TYR A 245 3.89 -19.73 19.77
N LYS A 246 3.73 -20.80 20.56
CA LYS A 246 4.79 -21.78 20.84
C LYS A 246 4.98 -22.64 19.58
N LEU A 247 6.21 -22.74 19.07
CA LEU A 247 6.56 -23.74 18.05
C LEU A 247 6.11 -25.13 18.52
N PRO A 248 5.51 -25.97 17.65
CA PRO A 248 5.51 -27.40 17.91
C PRO A 248 6.97 -27.86 18.06
N GLN A 249 7.25 -28.59 19.15
CA GLN A 249 8.55 -29.20 19.37
C GLN A 249 8.87 -30.14 18.21
N SER A 250 10.05 -29.92 17.62
CA SER A 250 10.83 -30.82 16.76
C SER A 250 10.11 -31.44 15.54
N LEU A 251 10.65 -31.15 14.36
CA LEU A 251 10.83 -32.20 13.35
C LEU A 251 12.31 -32.58 13.41
N GLU A 252 12.59 -33.74 14.01
CA GLU A 252 13.80 -34.52 13.73
C GLU A 252 13.86 -34.92 12.25
#